data_AF-A0A2P8HQ93-F1
#
_entry.id   AF-A0A2P8HQ93-F1
#
_cell.length_a   1.000
_cell.length_b   1.000
_cell.length_c   1.000
_cell.angle_alpha   90.00
_cell.angle_beta   90.00
_cell.angle_gamma   90.00
#
_symmetry.space_group_name_H-M   'P 1'
#
loop_
_entity.id
_entity.type
_entity.pdbx_description
1 polymer ?
#
loop_
_entity_poly.entity_id
_entity_poly.type
_entity_poly.pdbx_seq_one_letter_code
_entity_poly.pdbx_strand_id
1 'polypeptide(L)'
;MKRMEWLKALWQALDGSAEAPLPRVRAEGDPLEQLSEAYGAYQRGAYDDAVRRLKAYLDEHPNDPHGHMCLGVVLEAREKPVSALYYIVMAYQYVGNADIAGRAMERVKKKLSRKEAFNPREFSFSLTGGSENVTFTYDIRDLSERRRMYEYAGGLRAAFQLRRVIDLNPREGIPLKVMHDYGVPVTAFNNNFEDRGRYVYFIYFHLVRNAASQLPRMYQPAADVWEHHAGDASSLAFYDVRLDDDDEEIITRLRRVTRLKAQPVFVSFRTEEKDDTSLIKQAVAGTGYTAKRLTNSGVQMYWLIPPGRDMPVHELQRVRLPVGPEVEENGASVFQVPLSLCVDQTVTPYASKMEHHFTRTLLEYVKSGETKAPEDLYMTEVYGRFQPQNRYEQLFHAPAPRAVPPLTDGWPPLPWLGDPSITKAQLSPEPGETRPGGNHHHGPNTPAFIAAEVKRLAKALRLIEQAGYEPEAFPDGYVEGYLLVNDDDSYRFVVAEGQHRMAALAVKNYKEVRVKFSPSDYRPNIIRRQDVKKWPLVQSGMYSRKAALKVFDRFFE
;
A
#
# COMPACT_ATOMS: atom_id res chain seq x y z
N MET A 1 -21.02 12.13 27.51
CA MET A 1 -20.64 10.72 27.25
C MET A 1 -19.37 10.73 26.41
N LYS A 2 -18.44 9.79 26.61
CA LYS A 2 -17.22 9.70 25.80
C LYS A 2 -17.54 9.10 24.43
N ARG A 3 -16.84 9.51 23.36
CA ARG A 3 -17.03 9.00 21.98
C ARG A 3 -17.13 7.47 21.91
N MET A 4 -16.23 6.76 22.61
CA MET A 4 -16.23 5.29 22.66
C MET A 4 -17.47 4.66 23.33
N GLU A 5 -18.06 5.32 24.33
CA GLU A 5 -19.28 4.83 25.01
C GLU A 5 -20.51 5.00 24.10
N TRP A 6 -20.62 6.16 23.45
CA TRP A 6 -21.68 6.44 22.49
C TRP A 6 -21.61 5.50 21.28
N LEU A 7 -20.41 5.32 20.73
CA LEU A 7 -20.17 4.35 19.66
C LEU A 7 -20.53 2.94 20.10
N LYS A 8 -20.13 2.49 21.30
CA LYS A 8 -20.49 1.16 21.81
C LYS A 8 -22.01 0.97 21.87
N ALA A 9 -22.76 1.97 22.35
CA ALA A 9 -24.22 1.93 22.34
C ALA A 9 -24.79 1.85 20.91
N LEU A 10 -24.29 2.67 19.97
CA LEU A 10 -24.65 2.63 18.55
C LEU A 10 -24.45 1.22 17.96
N TRP A 11 -23.30 0.59 18.23
CA TRP A 11 -22.99 -0.77 17.76
C TRP A 11 -23.97 -1.82 18.31
N GLN A 12 -24.31 -1.76 19.60
CA GLN A 12 -25.28 -2.69 20.22
C GLN A 12 -26.71 -2.48 19.68
N ALA A 13 -27.09 -1.23 19.38
CA ALA A 13 -28.40 -0.91 18.81
C ALA A 13 -28.49 -1.17 17.29
N LEU A 14 -27.35 -1.40 16.61
CA LEU A 14 -27.27 -1.82 15.20
C LEU A 14 -27.11 -3.35 15.00
N ASP A 15 -26.72 -4.10 16.04
CA ASP A 15 -26.74 -5.56 16.03
C ASP A 15 -27.93 -6.20 16.76
N GLY A 16 -28.78 -5.37 17.39
CA GLY A 16 -30.02 -5.79 18.03
C GLY A 16 -29.85 -6.26 19.48
N SER A 17 -28.68 -6.03 20.08
CA SER A 17 -28.38 -6.41 21.47
C SER A 17 -28.70 -5.33 22.51
N ALA A 18 -29.18 -4.14 22.10
CA ALA A 18 -29.66 -3.09 22.99
C ALA A 18 -31.10 -2.67 22.68
N GLU A 19 -31.95 -2.68 23.72
CA GLU A 19 -33.33 -2.17 23.68
C GLU A 19 -33.42 -0.65 23.91
N ALA A 20 -32.34 -0.04 24.42
CA ALA A 20 -32.33 1.37 24.82
C ALA A 20 -32.07 2.32 23.62
N PRO A 21 -32.76 3.48 23.53
CA PRO A 21 -32.47 4.50 22.53
C PRO A 21 -31.10 5.14 22.78
N LEU A 22 -30.44 5.62 21.73
CA LEU A 22 -29.10 6.18 21.90
C LEU A 22 -29.12 7.48 22.71
N PRO A 23 -28.12 7.67 23.61
CA PRO A 23 -27.97 8.91 24.35
C PRO A 23 -27.65 10.04 23.38
N ARG A 24 -28.41 11.14 23.45
CA ARG A 24 -28.18 12.32 22.61
C ARG A 24 -26.81 12.93 22.90
N VAL A 25 -26.03 13.17 21.85
CA VAL A 25 -24.91 14.13 21.89
C VAL A 25 -25.51 15.54 22.04
N ARG A 26 -24.79 16.46 22.68
CA ARG A 26 -25.17 17.87 22.89
C ARG A 26 -23.99 18.79 22.63
N ALA A 27 -23.38 18.65 21.46
CA ALA A 27 -22.24 19.44 21.01
C ALA A 27 -22.48 19.79 19.54
N GLU A 28 -22.96 21.01 19.31
CA GLU A 28 -23.27 21.51 17.98
C GLU A 28 -22.02 21.44 17.09
N GLY A 29 -22.11 20.74 15.96
CA GLY A 29 -21.00 20.58 15.02
C GLY A 29 -19.99 19.48 15.36
N ASP A 30 -20.23 18.63 16.35
CA ASP A 30 -19.52 17.36 16.49
C ASP A 30 -19.94 16.41 15.35
N PRO A 31 -19.03 15.76 14.61
CA PRO A 31 -19.39 14.72 13.64
C PRO A 31 -20.28 13.59 14.21
N LEU A 32 -20.24 13.34 15.53
CA LEU A 32 -21.16 12.42 16.20
C LEU A 32 -22.62 12.90 16.21
N GLU A 33 -22.87 14.21 16.10
CA GLU A 33 -24.21 14.78 15.98
C GLU A 33 -24.86 14.39 14.64
N GLN A 34 -24.14 14.53 13.51
CA GLN A 34 -24.62 14.08 12.20
C GLN A 34 -24.98 12.57 12.19
N LEU A 35 -24.12 11.73 12.78
CA LEU A 35 -24.39 10.30 12.96
C LEU A 35 -25.60 10.05 13.87
N SER A 36 -25.75 10.82 14.95
CA SER A 36 -26.88 10.72 15.88
C SER A 36 -28.21 11.14 15.22
N GLU A 37 -28.20 12.17 14.37
CA GLU A 37 -29.39 12.58 13.61
C GLU A 37 -29.79 11.52 12.58
N ALA A 38 -28.82 10.98 11.84
CA ALA A 38 -29.08 9.92 10.86
C ALA A 38 -29.57 8.62 11.50
N TYR A 39 -28.99 8.22 12.64
CA TYR A 39 -29.48 7.10 13.42
C TYR A 39 -30.88 7.37 14.00
N GLY A 40 -31.17 8.60 14.44
CA GLY A 40 -32.51 9.01 14.83
C GLY A 40 -33.53 8.93 13.69
N ALA A 41 -33.14 9.26 12.46
CA ALA A 41 -33.98 9.05 11.27
C ALA A 41 -34.21 7.57 10.98
N TYR A 42 -33.18 6.72 11.11
CA TYR A 42 -33.29 5.26 11.01
C TYR A 42 -34.27 4.68 12.03
N GLN A 43 -34.19 5.07 13.31
CA GLN A 43 -35.11 4.61 14.35
C GLN A 43 -36.58 4.99 14.09
N ARG A 44 -36.84 6.08 13.36
CA ARG A 44 -38.19 6.52 12.95
C ARG A 44 -38.67 5.85 11.65
N GLY A 45 -37.90 4.92 11.08
CA GLY A 45 -38.18 4.32 9.77
C GLY A 45 -37.97 5.26 8.58
N ALA A 46 -37.42 6.46 8.80
CA ALA A 46 -37.20 7.49 7.78
C ALA A 46 -35.90 7.20 6.99
N TYR A 47 -35.84 6.01 6.38
CA TYR A 47 -34.59 5.46 5.83
C TYR A 47 -33.99 6.26 4.68
N ASP A 48 -34.78 7.00 3.90
CA ASP A 48 -34.25 7.90 2.86
C ASP A 48 -33.51 9.10 3.46
N ASP A 49 -34.03 9.69 4.56
CA ASP A 49 -33.34 10.77 5.26
C ASP A 49 -32.06 10.26 5.95
N ALA A 50 -32.12 9.06 6.55
CA ALA A 50 -30.95 8.40 7.12
C ALA A 50 -29.86 8.13 6.05
N VAL A 51 -30.21 7.59 4.87
CA VAL A 51 -29.26 7.40 3.75
C VAL A 51 -28.70 8.73 3.26
N ARG A 52 -29.53 9.76 3.10
CA ARG A 52 -29.11 11.09 2.64
C ARG A 52 -28.07 11.72 3.59
N ARG A 53 -28.36 11.68 4.89
CA ARG A 53 -27.49 12.20 5.95
C ARG A 53 -26.17 11.43 6.04
N LEU A 54 -26.21 10.10 5.98
CA LEU A 54 -25.02 9.26 6.03
C LEU A 54 -24.16 9.35 4.78
N LYS A 55 -24.74 9.71 3.62
CA LYS A 55 -23.96 10.07 2.43
C LYS A 55 -23.25 11.40 2.61
N ALA A 56 -23.94 12.47 2.96
CA ALA A 56 -23.31 13.77 3.22
C ALA A 56 -22.18 13.67 4.26
N TYR A 57 -22.43 12.93 5.35
CA TYR A 57 -21.41 12.61 6.36
C TYR A 57 -20.19 11.89 5.79
N LEU A 58 -20.36 10.95 4.86
CA LEU A 58 -19.27 10.23 4.20
C LEU A 58 -18.65 11.00 3.02
N ASP A 59 -19.31 12.02 2.50
CA ASP A 59 -18.72 12.96 1.55
C ASP A 59 -17.75 13.91 2.29
N GLU A 60 -18.05 14.29 3.54
CA GLU A 60 -17.16 15.03 4.46
C GLU A 60 -16.10 14.13 5.13
N HIS A 61 -16.45 12.87 5.43
CA HIS A 61 -15.63 11.91 6.19
C HIS A 61 -15.55 10.51 5.53
N PRO A 62 -14.98 10.40 4.31
CA PRO A 62 -15.02 9.16 3.50
C PRO A 62 -14.30 7.94 4.11
N ASN A 63 -13.53 8.14 5.17
CA ASN A 63 -12.79 7.11 5.88
C ASN A 63 -13.33 6.81 7.30
N ASP A 64 -14.46 7.39 7.74
CA ASP A 64 -15.00 7.06 9.08
C ASP A 64 -15.78 5.71 9.06
N PRO A 65 -15.32 4.68 9.79
CA PRO A 65 -15.94 3.35 9.79
C PRO A 65 -17.41 3.34 10.26
N HIS A 66 -17.79 4.28 11.12
CA HIS A 66 -19.09 4.31 11.76
C HIS A 66 -20.13 4.88 10.78
N GLY A 67 -19.77 5.88 9.98
CA GLY A 67 -20.58 6.34 8.85
C GLY A 67 -20.85 5.20 7.86
N HIS A 68 -19.79 4.47 7.47
CA HIS A 68 -19.91 3.30 6.58
C HIS A 68 -20.81 2.21 7.16
N MET A 69 -20.62 1.80 8.43
CA MET A 69 -21.47 0.76 9.02
C MET A 69 -22.93 1.20 9.16
N CYS A 70 -23.18 2.44 9.61
CA CYS A 70 -24.53 2.97 9.72
C CYS A 70 -25.23 2.93 8.36
N LEU A 71 -24.55 3.38 7.30
CA LEU A 71 -25.12 3.35 5.95
C LEU A 71 -25.36 1.91 5.47
N GLY A 72 -24.45 0.99 5.78
CA GLY A 72 -24.61 -0.44 5.56
C GLY A 72 -25.87 -1.03 6.20
N VAL A 73 -26.11 -0.77 7.49
CA VAL A 73 -27.28 -1.29 8.22
C VAL A 73 -28.59 -0.60 7.78
N VAL A 74 -28.57 0.70 7.48
CA VAL A 74 -29.73 1.40 6.91
C VAL A 74 -30.10 0.80 5.54
N LEU A 75 -29.10 0.48 4.70
CA LEU A 75 -29.33 -0.18 3.41
C LEU A 75 -29.78 -1.64 3.57
N GLU A 76 -29.31 -2.35 4.60
CA GLU A 76 -29.82 -3.68 4.98
C GLU A 76 -31.32 -3.62 5.36
N ALA A 77 -31.74 -2.58 6.08
CA ALA A 77 -33.14 -2.36 6.47
C ALA A 77 -34.02 -1.96 5.27
N ARG A 78 -33.47 -1.20 4.31
CA ARG A 78 -34.15 -0.83 3.05
C ARG A 78 -34.25 -1.95 2.00
N GLU A 79 -33.91 -3.19 2.35
CA GLU A 79 -33.78 -4.31 1.41
C GLU A 79 -32.86 -4.04 0.21
N LYS A 80 -31.76 -3.29 0.41
CA LYS A 80 -30.70 -3.07 -0.60
C LYS A 80 -29.42 -3.84 -0.22
N PRO A 81 -29.44 -5.19 -0.20
CA PRO A 81 -28.38 -6.00 0.41
C PRO A 81 -27.02 -5.89 -0.29
N VAL A 82 -26.96 -5.71 -1.61
CA VAL A 82 -25.68 -5.53 -2.33
C VAL A 82 -24.99 -4.23 -1.90
N SER A 83 -25.73 -3.12 -1.84
CA SER A 83 -25.23 -1.84 -1.34
C SER A 83 -24.88 -1.92 0.16
N ALA A 84 -25.70 -2.62 0.96
CA ALA A 84 -25.42 -2.86 2.37
C ALA A 84 -24.08 -3.59 2.56
N LEU A 85 -23.84 -4.67 1.79
CA LEU A 85 -22.61 -5.46 1.85
C LEU A 85 -21.38 -4.61 1.52
N TYR A 86 -21.44 -3.77 0.48
CA TYR A 86 -20.36 -2.84 0.14
C TYR A 86 -20.00 -1.94 1.34
N TYR A 87 -20.96 -1.24 1.92
CA TYR A 87 -20.70 -0.33 3.04
C TYR A 87 -20.28 -1.05 4.34
N ILE A 88 -20.75 -2.29 4.58
CA ILE A 88 -20.27 -3.15 5.67
C ILE A 88 -18.82 -3.62 5.43
N VAL A 89 -18.43 -3.89 4.18
CA VAL A 89 -17.04 -4.20 3.81
C VAL A 89 -16.14 -2.98 3.99
N MET A 90 -16.55 -1.79 3.57
CA MET A 90 -15.81 -0.54 3.82
C MET A 90 -15.61 -0.33 5.33
N ALA A 91 -16.68 -0.44 6.13
CA ALA A 91 -16.59 -0.33 7.59
C ALA A 91 -15.65 -1.37 8.22
N TYR A 92 -15.66 -2.61 7.72
CA TYR A 92 -14.73 -3.64 8.17
C TYR A 92 -13.27 -3.29 7.88
N GLN A 93 -12.98 -2.79 6.68
CA GLN A 93 -11.63 -2.35 6.29
C GLN A 93 -11.10 -1.23 7.19
N TYR A 94 -11.97 -0.34 7.68
CA TYR A 94 -11.59 0.79 8.54
C TYR A 94 -11.52 0.48 10.05
N VAL A 95 -12.32 -0.47 10.60
CA VAL A 95 -12.23 -0.87 12.04
C VAL A 95 -11.28 -2.05 12.28
N GLY A 96 -11.24 -3.03 11.37
CA GLY A 96 -10.62 -4.32 11.62
C GLY A 96 -11.35 -5.24 12.62
N ASN A 97 -12.51 -4.82 13.15
CA ASN A 97 -13.31 -5.65 14.06
C ASN A 97 -14.10 -6.71 13.29
N ALA A 98 -13.50 -7.90 13.15
CA ALA A 98 -14.02 -9.02 12.38
C ALA A 98 -15.34 -9.58 12.94
N ASP A 99 -15.55 -9.57 14.26
CA ASP A 99 -16.73 -10.20 14.87
C ASP A 99 -18.01 -9.45 14.54
N ILE A 100 -17.99 -8.11 14.59
CA ILE A 100 -19.18 -7.29 14.31
C ILE A 100 -19.44 -7.22 12.81
N ALA A 101 -18.39 -6.99 12.01
CA ALA A 101 -18.47 -7.02 10.56
C ALA A 101 -18.97 -8.38 10.03
N GLY A 102 -18.42 -9.49 10.54
CA GLY A 102 -18.81 -10.85 10.18
C GLY A 102 -20.28 -11.14 10.51
N ARG A 103 -20.77 -10.70 11.68
CA ARG A 103 -22.21 -10.80 12.02
C ARG A 103 -23.08 -10.03 11.01
N ALA A 104 -22.72 -8.80 10.68
CA ALA A 104 -23.48 -7.97 9.72
C ALA A 104 -23.46 -8.59 8.30
N MET A 105 -22.30 -9.04 7.83
CA MET A 105 -22.16 -9.73 6.53
C MET A 105 -23.01 -11.01 6.46
N GLU A 106 -23.03 -11.84 7.51
CA GLU A 106 -23.85 -13.06 7.54
C GLU A 106 -25.36 -12.76 7.58
N ARG A 107 -25.83 -11.63 8.16
CA ARG A 107 -27.23 -11.22 8.04
C ARG A 107 -27.58 -10.84 6.59
N VAL A 108 -26.77 -9.99 5.96
CA VAL A 108 -26.98 -9.54 4.58
C VAL A 108 -26.93 -10.72 3.59
N LYS A 109 -25.97 -11.64 3.77
CA LYS A 109 -25.87 -12.90 3.03
C LYS A 109 -27.12 -13.77 3.13
N LYS A 110 -27.74 -13.89 4.32
CA LYS A 110 -29.03 -14.59 4.52
C LYS A 110 -30.23 -13.88 3.85
N LYS A 111 -30.13 -12.59 3.54
CA LYS A 111 -31.14 -11.88 2.74
C LYS A 111 -30.93 -12.11 1.23
N LEU A 112 -29.68 -12.10 0.76
CA LEU A 112 -29.32 -12.39 -0.63
C LEU A 112 -29.77 -13.81 -1.03
N SER A 113 -29.44 -14.82 -0.23
CA SER A 113 -29.76 -16.24 -0.47
C SER A 113 -31.25 -16.60 -0.36
N ARG A 114 -32.15 -15.62 -0.36
CA ARG A 114 -33.61 -15.78 -0.28
C ARG A 114 -34.40 -15.11 -1.41
N LYS A 115 -33.76 -14.27 -2.24
CA LYS A 115 -34.43 -13.57 -3.36
C LYS A 115 -33.87 -13.91 -4.75
N GLU A 116 -32.65 -14.43 -4.82
CA GLU A 116 -31.99 -14.81 -6.09
C GLU A 116 -31.41 -16.23 -5.97
N ALA A 117 -31.28 -16.92 -7.12
CA ALA A 117 -30.84 -18.32 -7.19
C ALA A 117 -29.32 -18.47 -6.98
N PHE A 118 -28.88 -18.29 -5.73
CA PHE A 118 -27.48 -18.26 -5.36
C PHE A 118 -26.79 -19.63 -5.45
N ASN A 119 -25.84 -19.80 -6.38
CA ASN A 119 -24.96 -20.97 -6.41
C ASN A 119 -24.00 -20.91 -5.20
N PRO A 120 -24.01 -21.86 -4.25
CA PRO A 120 -23.15 -21.80 -3.06
C PRO A 120 -21.65 -21.96 -3.36
N ARG A 121 -21.25 -22.22 -4.61
CA ARG A 121 -19.86 -22.17 -5.08
C ARG A 121 -19.48 -20.83 -5.71
N GLU A 122 -20.45 -20.04 -6.15
CA GLU A 122 -20.24 -18.92 -7.07
C GLU A 122 -21.06 -17.71 -6.62
N PHE A 123 -20.38 -16.67 -6.13
CA PHE A 123 -21.03 -15.38 -5.91
C PHE A 123 -21.22 -14.70 -7.27
N SER A 124 -22.46 -14.66 -7.75
CA SER A 124 -22.82 -13.91 -8.95
C SER A 124 -23.62 -12.65 -8.61
N PHE A 125 -23.40 -11.58 -9.39
CA PHE A 125 -24.31 -10.44 -9.45
C PHE A 125 -24.37 -9.90 -10.88
N SER A 126 -25.56 -9.44 -11.30
CA SER A 126 -25.78 -8.87 -12.63
C SER A 126 -25.95 -7.36 -12.55
N LEU A 127 -25.36 -6.65 -13.51
CA LEU A 127 -25.64 -5.24 -13.76
C LEU A 127 -26.44 -5.13 -15.05
N THR A 128 -27.68 -4.62 -14.95
CA THR A 128 -28.56 -4.40 -16.11
C THR A 128 -28.42 -2.96 -16.60
N GLY A 129 -27.99 -2.79 -17.84
CA GLY A 129 -27.81 -1.51 -18.51
C GLY A 129 -28.65 -1.48 -19.79
N GLY A 130 -29.76 -0.76 -19.77
CA GLY A 130 -30.71 -0.77 -20.89
C GLY A 130 -31.29 -2.17 -21.14
N SER A 131 -31.09 -2.69 -22.35
CA SER A 131 -31.51 -4.05 -22.75
C SER A 131 -30.50 -5.15 -22.42
N GLU A 132 -29.29 -4.81 -21.98
CA GLU A 132 -28.23 -5.78 -21.69
C GLU A 132 -28.08 -6.07 -20.19
N ASN A 133 -27.63 -7.29 -19.87
CA ASN A 133 -27.54 -7.75 -18.49
C ASN A 133 -26.21 -8.50 -18.27
N VAL A 134 -25.28 -7.84 -17.59
CA VAL A 134 -23.89 -8.28 -17.49
C VAL A 134 -23.66 -8.96 -16.14
N THR A 135 -23.64 -10.29 -16.14
CA THR A 135 -23.40 -11.10 -14.94
C THR A 135 -21.90 -11.28 -14.68
N PHE A 136 -21.47 -10.88 -13.49
CA PHE A 136 -20.16 -11.20 -12.91
C PHE A 136 -20.31 -12.42 -12.01
N THR A 137 -19.34 -13.33 -12.00
CA THR A 137 -19.36 -14.59 -11.22
C THR A 137 -17.98 -14.84 -10.59
N TYR A 138 -17.94 -15.18 -9.30
CA TYR A 138 -16.72 -15.38 -8.52
C TYR A 138 -16.76 -16.70 -7.75
N ASP A 139 -15.80 -17.60 -7.95
CA ASP A 139 -15.71 -18.83 -7.13
C ASP A 139 -15.36 -18.48 -5.67
N ILE A 140 -16.23 -18.89 -4.76
CA ILE A 140 -16.12 -18.69 -3.31
C ILE A 140 -14.94 -19.49 -2.75
N ARG A 141 -14.47 -20.55 -3.42
CA ARG A 141 -13.26 -21.29 -3.08
C ARG A 141 -12.01 -20.44 -3.28
N ASP A 142 -11.88 -19.74 -4.40
CA ASP A 142 -10.74 -18.85 -4.66
C ASP A 142 -10.70 -17.72 -3.62
N LEU A 143 -11.85 -17.11 -3.33
CA LEU A 143 -11.99 -16.16 -2.22
C LEU A 143 -11.70 -16.80 -0.84
N SER A 144 -12.03 -18.07 -0.63
CA SER A 144 -11.78 -18.79 0.63
C SER A 144 -10.35 -19.31 0.77
N GLU A 145 -9.64 -19.57 -0.32
CA GLU A 145 -8.22 -19.94 -0.34
C GLU A 145 -7.33 -18.71 -0.21
N ARG A 146 -7.69 -17.60 -0.87
CA ARG A 146 -7.12 -16.27 -0.56
C ARG A 146 -7.39 -15.89 0.89
N ARG A 147 -8.62 -16.05 1.40
CA ARG A 147 -8.93 -15.85 2.82
C ARG A 147 -8.12 -16.76 3.73
N ARG A 148 -7.97 -18.05 3.41
CA ARG A 148 -7.09 -18.96 4.16
C ARG A 148 -5.64 -18.51 4.12
N MET A 149 -5.12 -18.02 3.00
CA MET A 149 -3.78 -17.42 2.93
C MET A 149 -3.65 -16.17 3.82
N TYR A 150 -4.67 -15.32 3.91
CA TYR A 150 -4.69 -14.15 4.80
C TYR A 150 -4.86 -14.51 6.29
N GLU A 151 -5.70 -15.50 6.62
CA GLU A 151 -5.89 -15.97 8.00
C GLU A 151 -4.65 -16.74 8.49
N TYR A 152 -4.05 -17.57 7.63
CA TYR A 152 -2.76 -18.25 7.85
C TYR A 152 -1.56 -17.26 7.80
N ALA A 153 -1.75 -16.03 7.29
CA ALA A 153 -0.76 -14.96 7.40
C ALA A 153 -0.73 -14.30 8.79
N GLY A 154 -1.82 -14.41 9.57
CA GLY A 154 -1.80 -14.29 11.03
C GLY A 154 -2.00 -12.89 11.62
N GLY A 155 -3.21 -12.66 12.14
CA GLY A 155 -3.43 -11.92 13.39
C GLY A 155 -3.31 -10.38 13.39
N LEU A 156 -4.48 -9.72 13.38
CA LEU A 156 -4.78 -8.34 13.84
C LEU A 156 -3.99 -7.13 13.30
N ARG A 157 -2.72 -7.20 12.90
CA ARG A 157 -1.94 -5.99 12.53
C ARG A 157 -2.17 -5.48 11.10
N ALA A 158 -2.62 -6.31 10.16
CA ALA A 158 -2.87 -5.87 8.78
C ALA A 158 -3.90 -4.72 8.68
N ALA A 159 -4.94 -4.75 9.52
CA ALA A 159 -5.95 -3.69 9.60
C ALA A 159 -5.38 -2.35 10.09
N PHE A 160 -4.27 -2.35 10.85
CA PHE A 160 -3.67 -1.12 11.38
C PHE A 160 -2.84 -0.35 10.36
N GLN A 161 -2.23 -1.03 9.37
CA GLN A 161 -1.46 -0.38 8.30
C GLN A 161 -2.29 -0.11 7.03
N LEU A 162 -3.44 -0.78 6.84
CA LEU A 162 -4.45 -0.41 5.84
C LEU A 162 -4.87 1.08 5.94
N ARG A 163 -4.76 1.69 7.12
CA ARG A 163 -4.95 3.15 7.34
C ARG A 163 -4.20 4.06 6.35
N ARG A 164 -3.00 3.67 5.87
CA ARG A 164 -2.20 4.45 4.89
C ARG A 164 -2.28 3.93 3.45
N VAL A 165 -3.10 2.91 3.22
CA VAL A 165 -3.45 2.46 1.87
C VAL A 165 -4.58 3.32 1.30
N ILE A 166 -5.43 3.93 2.15
CA ILE A 166 -6.68 4.62 1.78
C ILE A 166 -6.64 6.14 2.07
N ASP A 167 -5.49 6.77 1.86
CA ASP A 167 -5.44 8.18 1.40
C ASP A 167 -5.68 8.27 -0.12
N LEU A 168 -6.30 7.24 -0.69
CA LEU A 168 -6.89 7.26 -2.03
C LEU A 168 -8.11 8.16 -2.02
N ASN A 169 -7.89 9.44 -2.29
CA ASN A 169 -8.88 10.29 -2.93
C ASN A 169 -9.63 9.45 -4.01
N PRO A 170 -10.98 9.47 -4.09
CA PRO A 170 -11.72 8.69 -5.09
C PRO A 170 -11.35 8.97 -6.57
N ARG A 171 -10.48 9.95 -6.83
CA ARG A 171 -9.84 10.27 -8.12
C ARG A 171 -8.51 9.54 -8.38
N GLU A 172 -7.89 8.91 -7.37
CA GLU A 172 -6.46 8.50 -7.37
C GLU A 172 -6.22 6.99 -7.15
N GLY A 173 -7.20 6.14 -7.50
CA GLY A 173 -7.16 4.68 -7.32
C GLY A 173 -5.85 3.96 -7.72
N ILE A 174 -5.61 2.79 -7.11
CA ILE A 174 -4.34 2.02 -7.06
C ILE A 174 -3.38 2.14 -8.27
N PRO A 175 -3.80 1.96 -9.55
CA PRO A 175 -2.90 2.11 -10.71
C PRO A 175 -2.20 3.48 -10.78
N LEU A 176 -2.86 4.54 -10.30
CA LEU A 176 -2.26 5.86 -10.24
C LEU A 176 -1.08 5.87 -9.25
N LYS A 177 -1.28 5.41 -8.01
CA LYS A 177 -0.27 5.42 -6.93
C LYS A 177 1.06 4.80 -7.40
N VAL A 178 1.01 3.61 -8.01
CA VAL A 178 2.18 2.90 -8.55
C VAL A 178 3.01 3.76 -9.50
N MET A 179 2.38 4.53 -10.40
CA MET A 179 3.12 5.27 -11.43
C MET A 179 3.65 6.64 -10.95
N HIS A 180 3.06 7.21 -9.90
CA HIS A 180 3.66 8.33 -9.14
C HIS A 180 4.79 7.82 -8.24
N ASP A 181 4.68 6.61 -7.70
CA ASP A 181 5.73 6.01 -6.89
C ASP A 181 7.06 5.87 -7.66
N TYR A 182 7.00 5.79 -9.00
CA TYR A 182 8.14 5.83 -9.94
C TYR A 182 8.43 7.21 -10.56
N GLY A 183 7.91 8.31 -9.99
CA GLY A 183 8.28 9.68 -10.37
C GLY A 183 7.63 10.26 -11.64
N VAL A 184 6.60 9.62 -12.22
CA VAL A 184 6.02 10.11 -13.49
C VAL A 184 4.77 11.00 -13.29
N PRO A 185 4.76 12.26 -13.77
CA PRO A 185 3.61 13.15 -13.69
C PRO A 185 2.48 12.71 -14.62
N VAL A 186 1.22 12.82 -14.15
CA VAL A 186 0.01 12.50 -14.94
C VAL A 186 -1.18 13.37 -14.53
N THR A 187 -2.06 13.65 -15.49
CA THR A 187 -3.00 14.78 -15.47
C THR A 187 -4.52 14.45 -15.43
N ALA A 188 -5.00 13.20 -15.67
CA ALA A 188 -6.45 12.87 -15.60
C ALA A 188 -6.74 11.36 -15.40
N PHE A 189 -8.00 10.94 -15.10
CA PHE A 189 -8.41 9.51 -15.05
C PHE A 189 -9.92 9.28 -15.32
N ASN A 190 -10.31 8.15 -15.93
CA ASN A 190 -11.69 7.92 -16.41
C ASN A 190 -12.71 7.55 -15.32
N ASN A 191 -13.87 8.21 -15.36
CA ASN A 191 -14.89 8.21 -14.32
C ASN A 191 -16.21 7.52 -14.70
N ASN A 192 -16.33 6.91 -15.88
CA ASN A 192 -17.52 6.09 -16.17
C ASN A 192 -17.60 4.92 -15.19
N PHE A 193 -18.76 4.75 -14.54
CA PHE A 193 -18.83 4.02 -13.26
C PHE A 193 -18.85 2.49 -13.44
N GLU A 194 -19.34 2.02 -14.59
CA GLU A 194 -19.61 0.60 -14.88
C GLU A 194 -18.33 -0.22 -15.12
N ASP A 195 -17.28 0.39 -15.68
CA ASP A 195 -16.02 -0.30 -16.01
C ASP A 195 -15.08 -0.49 -14.81
N ARG A 196 -15.30 0.24 -13.71
CA ARG A 196 -14.35 0.33 -12.57
C ARG A 196 -14.02 -1.03 -11.94
N GLY A 197 -14.97 -1.98 -11.94
CA GLY A 197 -14.75 -3.34 -11.43
C GLY A 197 -13.79 -4.20 -12.27
N ARG A 198 -13.63 -3.90 -13.56
CA ARG A 198 -12.81 -4.70 -14.50
C ARG A 198 -11.37 -4.19 -14.61
N TYR A 199 -11.16 -2.87 -14.58
CA TYR A 199 -9.83 -2.26 -14.65
C TYR A 199 -8.90 -2.64 -13.50
N VAL A 200 -9.42 -2.72 -12.27
CA VAL A 200 -8.62 -3.06 -11.08
C VAL A 200 -8.02 -4.45 -11.21
N TYR A 201 -8.77 -5.43 -11.72
CA TYR A 201 -8.29 -6.80 -11.84
C TYR A 201 -7.26 -6.96 -12.96
N PHE A 202 -7.48 -6.34 -14.13
CA PHE A 202 -6.57 -6.49 -15.27
C PHE A 202 -5.20 -5.85 -15.02
N ILE A 203 -5.17 -4.66 -14.40
CA ILE A 203 -3.91 -3.98 -14.06
C ILE A 203 -3.16 -4.76 -12.96
N TYR A 204 -3.84 -5.25 -11.92
CA TYR A 204 -3.20 -6.05 -10.87
C TYR A 204 -2.66 -7.39 -11.41
N PHE A 205 -3.39 -8.08 -12.27
CA PHE A 205 -3.01 -9.42 -12.76
C PHE A 205 -1.94 -9.42 -13.86
N HIS A 206 -1.60 -8.26 -14.44
CA HIS A 206 -0.49 -8.13 -15.41
C HIS A 206 0.75 -7.40 -14.85
N LEU A 207 0.60 -6.37 -14.01
CA LEU A 207 1.76 -5.73 -13.35
C LEU A 207 2.56 -6.74 -12.51
N VAL A 208 1.86 -7.63 -11.81
CA VAL A 208 2.46 -8.55 -10.84
C VAL A 208 3.24 -9.71 -11.50
N ARG A 209 2.86 -10.16 -12.71
CA ARG A 209 3.45 -11.35 -13.34
C ARG A 209 4.47 -11.04 -14.45
N ASN A 210 4.63 -9.78 -14.83
CA ASN A 210 5.52 -9.34 -15.92
C ASN A 210 6.28 -8.05 -15.56
N ALA A 211 6.88 -8.01 -14.36
CA ALA A 211 7.57 -6.85 -13.79
C ALA A 211 8.93 -6.55 -14.46
N ALA A 212 8.93 -6.30 -15.78
CA ALA A 212 10.11 -5.97 -16.57
C ALA A 212 9.87 -4.91 -17.68
N SER A 213 8.74 -4.17 -17.67
CA SER A 213 8.50 -3.10 -18.66
C SER A 213 7.53 -1.98 -18.25
N GLN A 214 8.12 -0.81 -17.91
CA GLN A 214 7.74 0.55 -18.33
C GLN A 214 6.40 1.17 -17.82
N LEU A 215 6.31 2.51 -17.97
CA LEU A 215 5.29 3.46 -17.44
C LEU A 215 4.56 4.18 -18.61
N PRO A 216 3.63 5.18 -18.45
CA PRO A 216 2.87 5.69 -17.29
C PRO A 216 1.33 5.71 -17.52
N ARG A 217 0.53 6.55 -16.81
CA ARG A 217 -0.96 6.46 -16.73
C ARG A 217 -1.75 7.26 -17.80
N MET A 218 -2.96 6.77 -18.13
CA MET A 218 -4.09 7.43 -18.84
C MET A 218 -4.91 8.35 -17.88
N TYR A 219 -5.93 9.16 -18.22
CA TYR A 219 -6.87 9.25 -19.40
C TYR A 219 -7.10 10.74 -19.88
N GLN A 220 -8.23 11.34 -20.35
CA GLN A 220 -9.72 11.13 -20.33
C GLN A 220 -10.46 11.79 -21.53
N PRO A 221 -11.78 11.53 -21.77
CA PRO A 221 -12.54 12.13 -22.88
C PRO A 221 -13.50 13.28 -22.52
N ALA A 222 -13.54 14.27 -23.39
CA ALA A 222 -14.75 14.94 -23.87
C ALA A 222 -14.53 15.23 -25.36
N ALA A 223 -15.44 14.80 -26.24
CA ALA A 223 -15.17 14.75 -27.69
C ALA A 223 -15.02 16.13 -28.35
N ASP A 224 -15.59 17.17 -27.72
CA ASP A 224 -15.92 18.45 -28.35
C ASP A 224 -15.03 19.61 -27.85
N VAL A 225 -14.11 19.34 -26.91
CA VAL A 225 -13.20 20.33 -26.30
C VAL A 225 -11.80 20.29 -26.95
N TRP A 226 -11.52 19.25 -27.75
CA TRP A 226 -10.16 18.88 -28.18
C TRP A 226 -9.50 19.80 -29.23
N GLU A 227 -10.23 20.70 -29.88
CA GLU A 227 -9.69 21.50 -30.99
C GLU A 227 -8.77 22.67 -30.57
N HIS A 228 -8.74 23.05 -29.29
CA HIS A 228 -8.19 24.35 -28.86
C HIS A 228 -6.85 24.33 -28.10
N HIS A 229 -6.36 23.18 -27.60
CA HIS A 229 -5.22 23.14 -26.65
C HIS A 229 -4.08 22.15 -26.99
N ALA A 230 -4.03 21.60 -28.22
CA ALA A 230 -3.02 20.62 -28.65
C ALA A 230 -1.66 21.26 -29.00
N GLY A 231 -1.03 21.96 -28.05
CA GLY A 231 0.17 22.79 -28.28
C GLY A 231 1.53 22.21 -27.87
N ASP A 232 1.59 21.20 -26.98
CA ASP A 232 2.84 20.77 -26.33
C ASP A 232 3.19 19.28 -26.58
N ALA A 233 4.48 18.97 -26.63
CA ALA A 233 5.03 17.85 -27.41
C ALA A 233 5.40 16.59 -26.62
N SER A 234 5.13 16.58 -25.31
CA SER A 234 5.79 15.74 -24.30
C SER A 234 4.97 14.59 -23.70
N SER A 235 3.68 14.44 -24.06
CA SER A 235 2.80 13.40 -23.50
C SER A 235 2.77 12.09 -24.32
N LEU A 236 2.14 11.06 -23.75
CA LEU A 236 2.01 9.70 -24.31
C LEU A 236 0.56 9.22 -24.17
N ALA A 237 0.04 8.48 -25.15
CA ALA A 237 -1.32 7.96 -25.15
C ALA A 237 -1.38 6.42 -25.13
N PHE A 238 -2.44 5.87 -24.53
CA PHE A 238 -2.80 4.45 -24.56
C PHE A 238 -4.28 4.30 -24.94
N TYR A 239 -4.62 3.22 -25.64
CA TYR A 239 -5.97 2.85 -26.04
C TYR A 239 -6.17 1.33 -25.85
N ASP A 240 -7.07 0.90 -24.97
CA ASP A 240 -7.57 -0.49 -24.95
C ASP A 240 -8.75 -0.57 -25.94
N VAL A 241 -8.69 -1.50 -26.89
CA VAL A 241 -9.71 -1.66 -27.94
C VAL A 241 -10.60 -2.85 -27.58
N ARG A 242 -11.92 -2.69 -27.64
CA ARG A 242 -12.83 -3.82 -27.43
C ARG A 242 -12.94 -4.62 -28.72
N LEU A 243 -13.00 -5.93 -28.58
CA LEU A 243 -13.11 -6.86 -29.71
C LEU A 243 -14.57 -7.18 -30.05
N ASP A 244 -15.48 -6.58 -29.28
CA ASP A 244 -16.92 -6.49 -29.53
C ASP A 244 -17.24 -5.35 -30.52
N ASP A 245 -16.28 -4.43 -30.74
CA ASP A 245 -16.34 -3.38 -31.76
C ASP A 245 -16.12 -4.00 -33.17
N ASP A 246 -16.82 -3.48 -34.19
CA ASP A 246 -16.59 -3.82 -35.61
C ASP A 246 -15.19 -3.41 -36.10
N ASP A 247 -14.62 -4.15 -37.06
CA ASP A 247 -13.31 -3.90 -37.65
C ASP A 247 -13.19 -2.45 -38.18
N GLU A 248 -14.24 -1.89 -38.80
CA GLU A 248 -14.26 -0.47 -39.24
C GLU A 248 -14.44 0.52 -38.09
N GLU A 249 -15.09 0.16 -36.99
CA GLU A 249 -15.13 1.00 -35.78
C GLU A 249 -13.74 1.03 -35.10
N ILE A 250 -13.08 -0.12 -34.96
CA ILE A 250 -11.69 -0.22 -34.47
C ILE A 250 -10.77 0.67 -35.30
N ILE A 251 -10.84 0.52 -36.63
CA ILE A 251 -10.07 1.32 -37.59
C ILE A 251 -10.41 2.81 -37.46
N THR A 252 -11.69 3.17 -37.31
CA THR A 252 -12.14 4.57 -37.17
C THR A 252 -11.65 5.21 -35.87
N ARG A 253 -11.75 4.49 -34.74
CA ARG A 253 -11.24 4.94 -33.43
C ARG A 253 -9.72 5.15 -33.50
N LEU A 254 -8.97 4.20 -34.06
CA LEU A 254 -7.52 4.32 -34.21
C LEU A 254 -7.09 5.42 -35.21
N ARG A 255 -7.82 5.62 -36.30
CA ARG A 255 -7.62 6.75 -37.23
C ARG A 255 -7.91 8.10 -36.58
N ARG A 256 -8.87 8.20 -35.65
CA ARG A 256 -9.11 9.43 -34.87
C ARG A 256 -7.92 9.76 -33.97
N VAL A 257 -7.30 8.75 -33.36
CA VAL A 257 -6.13 8.92 -32.47
C VAL A 257 -4.85 9.27 -33.25
N THR A 258 -4.57 8.59 -34.36
CA THR A 258 -3.36 8.90 -35.18
C THR A 258 -3.45 10.23 -35.93
N ARG A 259 -4.65 10.76 -36.20
CA ARG A 259 -4.85 12.14 -36.70
C ARG A 259 -4.32 13.23 -35.76
N LEU A 260 -4.06 12.92 -34.49
CA LEU A 260 -3.52 13.85 -33.51
C LEU A 260 -2.01 14.13 -33.69
N LYS A 261 -1.31 13.35 -34.52
CA LYS A 261 0.05 13.54 -35.10
C LYS A 261 1.24 13.74 -34.15
N ALA A 262 1.07 14.19 -32.91
CA ALA A 262 2.16 14.68 -32.07
C ALA A 262 2.79 13.63 -31.15
N GLN A 263 2.09 12.53 -30.84
CA GLN A 263 2.43 11.63 -29.73
C GLN A 263 2.40 10.14 -30.12
N PRO A 264 3.24 9.29 -29.49
CA PRO A 264 3.15 7.83 -29.61
C PRO A 264 1.91 7.26 -28.91
N VAL A 265 1.39 6.15 -29.43
CA VAL A 265 0.13 5.55 -29.00
C VAL A 265 0.34 4.05 -28.76
N PHE A 266 0.06 3.55 -27.56
CA PHE A 266 -0.01 2.12 -27.28
C PHE A 266 -1.43 1.58 -27.51
N VAL A 267 -1.54 0.40 -28.12
CA VAL A 267 -2.81 -0.29 -28.39
C VAL A 267 -2.73 -1.75 -27.95
N SER A 268 -3.73 -2.24 -27.21
CA SER A 268 -3.85 -3.64 -26.78
C SER A 268 -5.03 -4.35 -27.45
N PHE A 269 -4.80 -5.61 -27.86
CA PHE A 269 -5.82 -6.55 -28.34
C PHE A 269 -5.74 -7.86 -27.54
N ARG A 270 -6.91 -8.39 -27.16
CA ARG A 270 -7.06 -9.64 -26.40
C ARG A 270 -7.61 -10.79 -27.26
N THR A 271 -6.94 -11.14 -28.37
CA THR A 271 -7.21 -12.41 -29.07
C THR A 271 -5.99 -13.33 -29.05
N GLU A 272 -6.25 -14.61 -28.80
CA GLU A 272 -5.33 -15.70 -29.16
C GLU A 272 -5.63 -16.25 -30.58
N GLU A 273 -6.77 -15.86 -31.18
CA GLU A 273 -7.35 -16.51 -32.38
C GLU A 273 -7.24 -15.71 -33.70
N LYS A 274 -6.97 -14.38 -33.68
CA LYS A 274 -6.78 -13.57 -34.90
C LYS A 274 -5.38 -12.95 -34.96
N ASP A 275 -4.82 -12.81 -36.16
CA ASP A 275 -3.63 -11.96 -36.37
C ASP A 275 -4.04 -10.50 -36.63
N ASP A 276 -4.33 -9.80 -35.54
CA ASP A 276 -4.79 -8.40 -35.52
C ASP A 276 -3.74 -7.40 -36.09
N THR A 277 -2.55 -7.90 -36.45
CA THR A 277 -1.54 -7.22 -37.29
C THR A 277 -2.17 -6.60 -38.54
N SER A 278 -3.19 -7.23 -39.14
CA SER A 278 -3.87 -6.73 -40.34
C SER A 278 -4.70 -5.48 -40.07
N LEU A 279 -5.51 -5.47 -39.00
CA LEU A 279 -6.31 -4.31 -38.57
C LEU A 279 -5.43 -3.13 -38.19
N ILE A 280 -4.37 -3.38 -37.41
CA ILE A 280 -3.40 -2.34 -37.03
C ILE A 280 -2.73 -1.70 -38.26
N LYS A 281 -2.37 -2.49 -39.28
CA LYS A 281 -1.84 -1.96 -40.55
C LYS A 281 -2.87 -1.10 -41.29
N GLN A 282 -4.15 -1.51 -41.34
CA GLN A 282 -5.23 -0.73 -41.98
C GLN A 282 -5.58 0.56 -41.22
N ALA A 283 -5.44 0.54 -39.89
CA ALA A 283 -5.67 1.67 -39.01
C ALA A 283 -4.59 2.76 -39.14
N VAL A 284 -3.31 2.37 -39.28
CA VAL A 284 -2.21 3.33 -39.51
C VAL A 284 -1.95 3.67 -40.98
N ALA A 285 -2.57 2.96 -41.93
CA ALA A 285 -2.45 3.23 -43.36
C ALA A 285 -2.77 4.70 -43.69
N GLY A 286 -1.83 5.39 -44.36
CA GLY A 286 -1.97 6.80 -44.72
C GLY A 286 -1.80 7.81 -43.58
N THR A 287 -1.61 7.36 -42.33
CA THR A 287 -1.43 8.25 -41.16
C THR A 287 0.03 8.66 -40.92
N GLY A 288 0.97 7.93 -41.52
CA GLY A 288 2.41 8.05 -41.30
C GLY A 288 2.94 7.35 -40.05
N TYR A 289 2.06 6.77 -39.21
CA TYR A 289 2.49 6.05 -38.01
C TYR A 289 3.09 4.67 -38.34
N THR A 290 4.20 4.32 -37.70
CA THR A 290 4.81 2.98 -37.75
C THR A 290 4.29 2.14 -36.59
N ALA A 291 3.59 1.05 -36.88
CA ALA A 291 3.13 0.10 -35.86
C ALA A 291 4.19 -0.97 -35.56
N LYS A 292 4.66 -1.05 -34.32
CA LYS A 292 5.58 -2.10 -33.85
C LYS A 292 4.90 -3.01 -32.83
N ARG A 293 4.83 -4.31 -33.13
CA ARG A 293 4.30 -5.32 -32.19
C ARG A 293 5.24 -5.47 -30.99
N LEU A 294 4.66 -5.47 -29.80
CA LEU A 294 5.33 -5.76 -28.53
C LEU A 294 4.95 -7.20 -28.15
N THR A 295 5.90 -8.12 -28.23
CA THR A 295 5.67 -9.52 -27.90
C THR A 295 5.64 -9.73 -26.40
N ASN A 296 4.46 -10.01 -25.85
CA ASN A 296 4.30 -10.53 -24.49
C ASN A 296 3.30 -11.71 -24.50
N SER A 297 3.31 -12.56 -23.47
CA SER A 297 2.57 -13.83 -23.43
C SER A 297 1.05 -13.64 -23.49
N GLY A 298 0.40 -14.10 -24.56
CA GLY A 298 -1.06 -14.19 -24.69
C GLY A 298 -1.81 -12.91 -25.04
N VAL A 299 -1.12 -11.76 -25.20
CA VAL A 299 -1.77 -10.47 -25.52
C VAL A 299 -1.01 -9.80 -26.66
N GLN A 300 -1.72 -9.42 -27.72
CA GLN A 300 -1.12 -8.68 -28.84
C GLN A 300 -1.14 -7.19 -28.53
N MET A 301 0.03 -6.65 -28.16
CA MET A 301 0.22 -5.21 -27.98
C MET A 301 0.95 -4.62 -29.18
N TYR A 302 0.57 -3.42 -29.58
CA TYR A 302 1.19 -2.66 -30.66
C TYR A 302 1.51 -1.25 -30.19
N TRP A 303 2.68 -0.76 -30.56
CA TRP A 303 3.10 0.62 -30.31
C TRP A 303 3.14 1.37 -31.64
N LEU A 304 2.32 2.42 -31.75
CA LEU A 304 2.22 3.26 -32.93
C LEU A 304 3.11 4.49 -32.72
N ILE A 305 4.18 4.56 -33.51
CA ILE A 305 5.20 5.61 -33.44
C ILE A 305 4.88 6.66 -34.52
N PRO A 306 4.78 7.97 -34.20
CA PRO A 306 4.40 8.99 -35.18
C PRO A 306 5.48 9.22 -36.27
N PRO A 307 5.10 9.69 -37.47
CA PRO A 307 6.03 9.96 -38.55
C PRO A 307 7.11 10.97 -38.12
N GLY A 308 8.37 10.71 -38.48
CA GLY A 308 9.49 11.60 -38.19
C GLY A 308 10.08 11.49 -36.77
N ARG A 309 9.48 10.71 -35.86
CA ARG A 309 10.14 10.30 -34.61
C ARG A 309 10.71 8.89 -34.78
N ASP A 310 11.99 8.78 -35.09
CA ASP A 310 12.72 7.52 -34.90
C ASP A 310 13.04 7.37 -33.41
N MET A 311 12.06 6.87 -32.63
CA MET A 311 12.30 6.54 -31.23
C MET A 311 12.96 5.17 -31.15
N PRO A 312 14.23 5.07 -30.73
CA PRO A 312 14.91 3.79 -30.70
C PRO A 312 14.22 2.92 -29.66
N VAL A 313 13.72 1.75 -30.06
CA VAL A 313 13.06 0.82 -29.12
C VAL A 313 14.08 0.20 -28.13
N HIS A 314 15.38 0.45 -28.34
CA HIS A 314 16.43 0.22 -27.36
C HIS A 314 16.63 1.38 -26.37
N GLU A 315 16.08 2.58 -26.61
CA GLU A 315 16.00 3.68 -25.64
C GLU A 315 14.75 3.62 -24.74
N LEU A 316 13.79 2.72 -25.03
CA LEU A 316 13.02 2.04 -23.97
C LEU A 316 13.88 1.05 -23.16
N GLN A 317 15.18 1.35 -23.02
CA GLN A 317 16.05 0.72 -22.04
C GLN A 317 15.40 0.86 -20.66
N ARG A 318 15.63 -0.15 -19.83
CA ARG A 318 15.00 -0.32 -18.51
C ARG A 318 14.92 1.01 -17.79
N VAL A 319 13.73 1.40 -17.32
CA VAL A 319 13.55 2.54 -16.41
C VAL A 319 14.49 2.30 -15.24
N ARG A 320 15.62 3.02 -15.22
CA ARG A 320 16.61 2.92 -14.16
C ARG A 320 15.95 3.54 -12.94
N LEU A 321 15.62 2.70 -11.96
CA LEU A 321 15.23 3.22 -10.66
C LEU A 321 16.43 4.02 -10.12
N PRO A 322 16.21 5.24 -9.60
CA PRO A 322 17.30 6.01 -9.03
C PRO A 322 17.98 5.21 -7.92
N VAL A 323 19.29 5.37 -7.78
CA VAL A 323 20.11 4.63 -6.82
C VAL A 323 20.48 5.54 -5.67
N GLY A 324 19.96 5.25 -4.47
CA GLY A 324 20.20 6.07 -3.29
C GLY A 324 19.80 7.55 -3.51
N PRO A 325 20.69 8.53 -3.23
CA PRO A 325 20.38 9.97 -3.34
C PRO A 325 19.87 10.47 -4.70
N GLU A 326 20.12 9.77 -5.82
CA GLU A 326 19.57 10.10 -7.15
C GLU A 326 18.03 10.23 -7.14
N VAL A 327 17.36 9.67 -6.12
CA VAL A 327 15.91 9.72 -5.95
C VAL A 327 15.37 11.13 -5.69
N GLU A 328 16.19 12.02 -5.10
CA GLU A 328 15.81 13.41 -4.79
C GLU A 328 15.56 14.22 -6.07
N GLU A 329 16.41 14.05 -7.07
CA GLU A 329 16.33 14.74 -8.37
C GLU A 329 15.17 14.25 -9.25
N ASN A 330 14.81 12.97 -9.11
CA ASN A 330 13.80 12.30 -9.94
C ASN A 330 12.39 12.30 -9.31
N GLY A 331 12.24 12.77 -8.06
CA GLY A 331 10.95 12.84 -7.36
C GLY A 331 10.27 11.48 -7.10
N ALA A 332 10.95 10.37 -7.34
CA ALA A 332 10.41 9.03 -7.14
C ALA A 332 10.29 8.70 -5.64
N SER A 333 9.42 7.75 -5.30
CA SER A 333 9.32 7.20 -3.94
C SER A 333 9.89 5.80 -3.81
N VAL A 334 9.96 5.06 -4.92
CA VAL A 334 10.54 3.73 -5.06
C VAL A 334 11.87 3.85 -5.80
N PHE A 335 12.92 3.28 -5.21
CA PHE A 335 14.30 3.42 -5.66
C PHE A 335 15.12 2.16 -5.36
N GLN A 336 16.34 2.07 -5.88
CA GLN A 336 17.26 0.96 -5.61
C GLN A 336 18.32 1.36 -4.58
N VAL A 337 18.68 0.41 -3.71
CA VAL A 337 19.80 0.55 -2.77
C VAL A 337 20.62 -0.75 -2.75
N PRO A 338 21.96 -0.68 -2.82
CA PRO A 338 22.85 -1.82 -2.56
C PRO A 338 22.64 -2.38 -1.15
N LEU A 339 22.45 -3.71 -1.03
CA LEU A 339 22.10 -4.35 0.25
C LEU A 339 23.19 -4.15 1.33
N SER A 340 24.45 -3.94 0.91
CA SER A 340 25.57 -3.56 1.77
C SER A 340 25.43 -2.19 2.45
N LEU A 341 24.57 -1.29 1.95
CA LEU A 341 24.29 0.02 2.53
C LEU A 341 23.00 0.04 3.37
N CYS A 342 22.30 -1.10 3.48
CA CYS A 342 21.11 -1.27 4.31
C CYS A 342 21.48 -1.62 5.75
N VAL A 343 21.00 -0.79 6.68
CA VAL A 343 21.18 -0.92 8.13
C VAL A 343 19.83 -0.80 8.84
N ASP A 344 19.69 -1.37 10.02
CA ASP A 344 18.49 -1.21 10.84
C ASP A 344 18.56 0.06 11.74
N GLN A 345 17.53 0.28 12.56
CA GLN A 345 17.47 1.46 13.46
C GLN A 345 18.46 1.39 14.64
N THR A 346 19.15 0.26 14.87
CA THR A 346 20.27 0.16 15.80
C THR A 346 21.62 0.00 15.10
N VAL A 347 21.74 0.47 13.85
CA VAL A 347 23.01 0.55 13.09
C VAL A 347 23.56 -0.84 12.68
N THR A 348 22.76 -1.89 12.76
CA THR A 348 23.17 -3.25 12.43
C THR A 348 23.00 -3.50 10.91
N PRO A 349 24.08 -3.76 10.16
CA PRO A 349 24.01 -3.96 8.71
C PRO A 349 23.53 -5.36 8.33
N TYR A 350 22.74 -5.46 7.26
CA TYR A 350 22.17 -6.75 6.85
C TYR A 350 23.14 -7.67 6.09
N ALA A 351 24.22 -7.13 5.51
CA ALA A 351 25.18 -7.86 4.66
C ALA A 351 26.67 -7.61 4.98
N SER A 352 27.00 -7.21 6.21
CA SER A 352 28.41 -7.09 6.67
C SER A 352 28.84 -8.32 7.47
N LYS A 353 30.14 -8.41 7.82
CA LYS A 353 30.66 -9.44 8.76
C LYS A 353 30.03 -9.37 10.15
N MET A 354 29.55 -8.19 10.56
CA MET A 354 28.63 -8.04 11.70
C MET A 354 27.21 -8.21 11.17
N GLU A 355 26.83 -9.47 10.90
CA GLU A 355 25.54 -9.83 10.32
C GLU A 355 24.39 -9.47 11.27
N HIS A 356 23.38 -8.73 10.79
CA HIS A 356 22.14 -8.48 11.54
C HIS A 356 21.57 -9.79 12.13
N HIS A 357 21.17 -9.77 13.40
CA HIS A 357 20.85 -10.98 14.15
C HIS A 357 19.75 -11.86 13.49
N PHE A 358 18.76 -11.25 12.84
CA PHE A 358 17.83 -11.92 11.91
C PHE A 358 18.50 -12.64 10.73
N THR A 359 19.41 -11.99 10.00
CA THR A 359 20.17 -12.61 8.90
C THR A 359 20.96 -13.81 9.41
N ARG A 360 21.68 -13.63 10.53
CA ARG A 360 22.46 -14.69 11.17
C ARG A 360 21.61 -15.88 11.59
N THR A 361 20.44 -15.60 12.17
CA THR A 361 19.46 -16.61 12.60
C THR A 361 18.89 -17.38 11.42
N LEU A 362 18.61 -16.72 10.29
CA LEU A 362 18.18 -17.41 9.07
C LEU A 362 19.29 -18.29 8.48
N LEU A 363 20.54 -17.81 8.43
CA LEU A 363 21.68 -18.61 7.96
C LEU A 363 21.87 -19.87 8.83
N GLU A 364 21.74 -19.74 10.14
CA GLU A 364 21.82 -20.87 11.08
C GLU A 364 20.65 -21.84 10.94
N TYR A 365 19.42 -21.32 10.85
CA TYR A 365 18.20 -22.10 10.71
C TYR A 365 18.22 -22.94 9.42
N VAL A 366 18.58 -22.32 8.28
CA VAL A 366 18.79 -23.01 7.00
C VAL A 366 19.90 -24.05 7.10
N LYS A 367 21.05 -23.71 7.70
CA LYS A 367 22.17 -24.64 7.89
C LYS A 367 21.78 -25.85 8.77
N SER A 368 20.82 -25.70 9.68
CA SER A 368 20.27 -26.80 10.48
C SER A 368 19.26 -27.69 9.74
N GLY A 369 18.94 -27.41 8.47
CA GLY A 369 17.84 -28.07 7.76
C GLY A 369 16.47 -27.71 8.35
N GLU A 370 16.32 -26.49 8.87
CA GLU A 370 15.12 -25.98 9.56
C GLU A 370 14.75 -26.75 10.86
N THR A 371 15.69 -27.51 11.45
CA THR A 371 15.45 -28.38 12.62
C THR A 371 15.71 -27.76 13.99
N LYS A 372 16.51 -26.70 14.08
CA LYS A 372 16.82 -26.05 15.38
C LYS A 372 15.58 -25.42 16.02
N ALA A 373 15.44 -25.61 17.34
CA ALA A 373 14.42 -24.93 18.13
C ALA A 373 14.72 -23.42 18.24
N PRO A 374 13.71 -22.54 18.35
CA PRO A 374 13.92 -21.08 18.45
C PRO A 374 14.88 -20.64 19.55
N GLU A 375 14.85 -21.32 20.70
CA GLU A 375 15.74 -21.12 21.84
C GLU A 375 17.22 -21.43 21.53
N ASP A 376 17.50 -22.35 20.61
CA ASP A 376 18.85 -22.76 20.20
C ASP A 376 19.44 -21.90 19.07
N LEU A 377 18.73 -20.86 18.61
CA LEU A 377 19.15 -19.97 17.52
C LEU A 377 19.82 -18.69 18.03
N TYR A 378 20.77 -18.17 17.25
CA TYR A 378 21.59 -16.99 17.55
C TYR A 378 20.83 -15.76 18.07
N MET A 379 19.62 -15.48 17.56
CA MET A 379 18.77 -14.39 18.06
C MET A 379 18.44 -14.51 19.56
N THR A 380 18.31 -15.72 20.10
CA THR A 380 18.10 -15.95 21.54
C THR A 380 19.35 -15.59 22.35
N GLU A 381 20.54 -15.94 21.85
CA GLU A 381 21.82 -15.51 22.45
C GLU A 381 21.96 -13.99 22.43
N VAL A 382 21.62 -13.35 21.31
CA VAL A 382 21.66 -11.88 21.16
C VAL A 382 20.71 -11.20 22.14
N TYR A 383 19.43 -11.59 22.20
CA TYR A 383 18.49 -10.99 23.14
C TYR A 383 18.81 -11.30 24.61
N GLY A 384 19.45 -12.44 24.90
CA GLY A 384 19.96 -12.76 26.23
C GLY A 384 21.09 -11.82 26.68
N ARG A 385 22.00 -11.44 25.76
CA ARG A 385 23.19 -10.63 26.06
C ARG A 385 23.02 -9.13 25.85
N PHE A 386 22.21 -8.70 24.88
CA PHE A 386 22.04 -7.30 24.49
C PHE A 386 20.75 -6.73 25.10
N GLN A 387 20.89 -6.17 26.30
CA GLN A 387 19.81 -5.55 27.09
C GLN A 387 20.19 -4.08 27.43
N PRO A 388 20.32 -3.20 26.43
CA PRO A 388 20.79 -1.83 26.62
C PRO A 388 19.81 -1.04 27.52
N GLN A 389 20.34 -0.28 28.48
CA GLN A 389 19.54 0.49 29.44
C GLN A 389 19.20 1.91 28.94
N ASN A 390 19.81 2.33 27.83
CA ASN A 390 19.64 3.64 27.23
C ASN A 390 20.01 3.64 25.73
N ARG A 391 19.61 4.71 25.02
CA ARG A 391 19.85 4.88 23.57
C ARG A 391 21.33 4.94 23.19
N TYR A 392 22.24 5.25 24.12
CA TYR A 392 23.68 5.20 23.84
C TYR A 392 24.16 3.75 23.71
N GLU A 393 23.89 2.91 24.71
CA GLU A 393 24.24 1.47 24.67
C GLU A 393 23.65 0.76 23.45
N GLN A 394 22.42 1.12 23.08
CA GLN A 394 21.74 0.56 21.91
C GLN A 394 22.41 0.92 20.57
N LEU A 395 23.04 2.09 20.42
CA LEU A 395 23.63 2.54 19.15
C LEU A 395 25.15 2.31 19.06
N PHE A 396 25.84 2.35 20.21
CA PHE A 396 27.30 2.22 20.29
C PHE A 396 27.77 0.84 20.77
N HIS A 397 26.83 -0.05 21.16
CA HIS A 397 27.11 -1.40 21.67
C HIS A 397 28.15 -1.44 22.81
N ALA A 398 28.21 -0.36 23.59
CA ALA A 398 29.20 -0.12 24.64
C ALA A 398 28.53 0.56 25.84
N PRO A 399 28.98 0.29 27.09
CA PRO A 399 28.43 0.91 28.29
C PRO A 399 28.37 2.44 28.18
N ALA A 400 27.26 3.04 28.60
CA ALA A 400 27.11 4.47 28.46
C ALA A 400 28.06 5.24 29.41
N PRO A 401 28.53 6.45 29.01
CA PRO A 401 29.20 7.36 29.94
C PRO A 401 28.28 7.66 31.13
N ARG A 402 28.83 7.76 32.34
CA ARG A 402 28.09 7.95 33.63
C ARG A 402 27.06 9.10 33.67
N ALA A 403 27.05 9.98 32.68
CA ALA A 403 26.11 11.10 32.55
C ALA A 403 24.85 10.78 31.71
N VAL A 404 24.74 9.57 31.13
CA VAL A 404 23.53 9.11 30.45
C VAL A 404 22.71 8.27 31.45
N PRO A 405 21.53 8.75 31.91
CA PRO A 405 20.69 7.95 32.80
C PRO A 405 20.07 6.74 32.06
N PRO A 406 19.75 5.66 32.78
CA PRO A 406 18.86 4.62 32.24
C PRO A 406 17.47 5.22 31.96
N LEU A 407 16.78 4.68 30.96
CA LEU A 407 15.51 5.23 30.49
C LEU A 407 14.33 4.65 31.29
N THR A 408 13.87 5.41 32.28
CA THR A 408 12.67 5.08 33.08
C THR A 408 11.39 5.11 32.26
N ASP A 409 11.27 6.08 31.36
CA ASP A 409 10.04 6.42 30.62
C ASP A 409 10.20 6.17 29.11
N GLY A 410 10.99 5.15 28.75
CA GLY A 410 11.15 4.68 27.38
C GLY A 410 12.06 5.49 26.46
N TRP A 411 12.02 5.16 25.16
CA TRP A 411 13.14 5.41 24.24
C TRP A 411 13.04 6.76 23.50
N PRO A 412 14.07 7.63 23.57
CA PRO A 412 14.10 8.85 22.76
C PRO A 412 14.23 8.49 21.26
N PRO A 413 13.57 9.21 20.34
CA PRO A 413 13.73 8.98 18.91
C PRO A 413 15.15 9.31 18.43
N LEU A 414 15.49 8.91 17.20
CA LEU A 414 16.72 9.37 16.56
C LEU A 414 16.63 10.88 16.29
N PRO A 415 17.75 11.65 16.27
CA PRO A 415 17.73 13.12 16.29
C PRO A 415 16.90 13.81 15.19
N TRP A 416 16.74 13.14 14.06
CA TRP A 416 16.00 13.58 12.86
C TRP A 416 14.55 13.07 12.80
N LEU A 417 14.07 12.31 13.79
CA LEU A 417 12.72 11.76 13.84
C LEU A 417 11.83 12.53 14.82
N GLY A 418 10.60 12.81 14.39
CA GLY A 418 9.59 13.53 15.17
C GLY A 418 9.04 14.75 14.43
N ASP A 419 7.96 15.31 14.97
CA ASP A 419 7.36 16.56 14.47
C ASP A 419 8.13 17.76 15.07
N PRO A 420 8.66 18.69 14.25
CA PRO A 420 9.36 19.89 14.73
C PRO A 420 8.48 20.86 15.54
N SER A 421 7.14 20.71 15.52
CA SER A 421 6.24 21.45 16.41
C SER A 421 6.34 21.01 17.89
N ILE A 422 6.82 19.78 18.13
CA ILE A 422 6.85 19.16 19.47
C ILE A 422 8.10 19.63 20.23
N THR A 423 7.95 20.76 20.92
CA THR A 423 9.00 21.41 21.75
C THR A 423 9.42 20.59 22.98
N LYS A 424 8.64 19.57 23.37
CA LYS A 424 8.98 18.58 24.40
C LYS A 424 8.67 17.19 23.85
N ALA A 425 9.68 16.48 23.36
CA ALA A 425 9.48 15.14 22.83
C ALA A 425 8.91 14.22 23.91
N GLN A 426 7.76 13.61 23.61
CA GLN A 426 7.08 12.66 24.49
C GLN A 426 7.83 11.33 24.39
N LEU A 427 8.49 10.93 25.49
CA LEU A 427 8.99 9.57 25.62
C LEU A 427 7.80 8.63 25.83
N SER A 428 7.84 7.44 25.22
CA SER A 428 6.80 6.43 25.36
C SER A 428 6.90 5.79 26.75
N PRO A 429 5.90 5.91 27.64
CA PRO A 429 5.99 5.38 29.01
C PRO A 429 6.12 3.84 29.08
N GLU A 430 5.79 3.13 28.00
CA GLU A 430 6.07 1.70 27.87
C GLU A 430 7.49 1.46 27.32
N PRO A 431 8.23 0.44 27.81
CA PRO A 431 9.65 0.21 27.53
C PRO A 431 9.93 -0.35 26.12
N GLY A 432 9.42 0.32 25.08
CA GLY A 432 9.77 0.06 23.68
C GLY A 432 9.29 -1.27 23.11
N GLU A 433 8.31 -1.95 23.71
CA GLU A 433 7.78 -3.21 23.16
C GLU A 433 7.25 -3.02 21.73
N THR A 434 7.86 -3.74 20.79
CA THR A 434 7.49 -3.62 19.37
C THR A 434 6.32 -4.53 19.03
N ARG A 435 6.16 -5.61 19.80
CA ARG A 435 5.05 -6.59 19.83
C ARG A 435 4.96 -7.15 21.26
N PRO A 436 3.79 -7.63 21.72
CA PRO A 436 3.64 -8.16 23.07
C PRO A 436 4.72 -9.19 23.44
N GLY A 437 5.41 -8.94 24.54
CA GLY A 437 6.48 -9.79 25.06
C GLY A 437 7.85 -9.62 24.37
N GLY A 438 8.10 -8.50 23.66
CA GLY A 438 9.47 -8.17 23.22
C GLY A 438 9.71 -6.98 22.27
N ASN A 439 11.00 -6.65 22.11
CA ASN A 439 11.55 -5.69 21.15
C ASN A 439 12.36 -6.42 20.07
N HIS A 440 12.21 -6.05 18.79
CA HIS A 440 12.89 -6.75 17.68
C HIS A 440 14.35 -6.33 17.43
N HIS A 441 14.91 -5.42 18.24
CA HIS A 441 16.32 -5.02 18.18
C HIS A 441 17.15 -5.53 19.37
N HIS A 442 16.52 -5.72 20.53
CA HIS A 442 17.20 -6.03 21.79
C HIS A 442 16.28 -6.80 22.75
N GLY A 443 16.86 -7.40 23.79
CA GLY A 443 16.12 -8.13 24.82
C GLY A 443 16.02 -7.40 26.17
N PRO A 444 15.52 -8.07 27.22
CA PRO A 444 15.11 -9.49 27.23
C PRO A 444 13.78 -9.70 26.50
N ASN A 445 13.66 -10.81 25.76
CA ASN A 445 12.47 -11.16 25.00
C ASN A 445 11.90 -12.51 25.46
N THR A 446 10.57 -12.64 25.42
CA THR A 446 9.90 -13.89 25.82
C THR A 446 10.15 -15.02 24.80
N PRO A 447 10.18 -16.31 25.23
CA PRO A 447 10.28 -17.43 24.30
C PRO A 447 9.16 -17.45 23.24
N ALA A 448 7.95 -17.01 23.61
CA ALA A 448 6.82 -16.89 22.69
C ALA A 448 7.05 -15.82 21.61
N PHE A 449 7.62 -14.66 21.97
CA PHE A 449 8.06 -13.64 21.01
C PHE A 449 9.12 -14.21 20.06
N ILE A 450 10.15 -14.86 20.60
CA ILE A 450 11.26 -15.43 19.83
C ILE A 450 10.76 -16.47 18.83
N ALA A 451 9.94 -17.44 19.26
CA ALA A 451 9.35 -18.45 18.37
C ALA A 451 8.45 -17.83 17.28
N ALA A 452 7.67 -16.79 17.61
CA ALA A 452 6.87 -16.06 16.63
C ALA A 452 7.75 -15.31 15.62
N GLU A 453 8.91 -14.80 16.04
CA GLU A 453 9.83 -14.05 15.18
C GLU A 453 10.62 -14.97 14.23
N VAL A 454 11.10 -16.12 14.72
CA VAL A 454 11.68 -17.19 13.88
C VAL A 454 10.67 -17.64 12.81
N LYS A 455 9.39 -17.82 13.18
CA LYS A 455 8.32 -18.18 12.24
C LYS A 455 8.09 -17.11 11.15
N ARG A 456 8.19 -15.81 11.48
CA ARG A 456 8.11 -14.71 10.50
C ARG A 456 9.30 -14.72 9.55
N LEU A 457 10.51 -14.89 10.08
CA LEU A 457 11.75 -14.98 9.30
C LEU A 457 11.71 -16.14 8.32
N ALA A 458 11.40 -17.36 8.79
CA ALA A 458 11.30 -18.54 7.95
C ALA A 458 10.23 -18.37 6.85
N LYS A 459 9.07 -17.78 7.17
CA LYS A 459 8.04 -17.45 6.17
C LYS A 459 8.55 -16.45 5.12
N ALA A 460 9.23 -15.38 5.54
CA ALA A 460 9.77 -14.38 4.62
C ALA A 460 10.81 -14.98 3.67
N LEU A 461 11.71 -15.83 4.20
CA LEU A 461 12.68 -16.57 3.40
C LEU A 461 12.01 -17.47 2.36
N ARG A 462 11.13 -18.39 2.79
CA ARG A 462 10.47 -19.34 1.88
C ARG A 462 9.67 -18.66 0.77
N LEU A 463 9.02 -17.52 1.05
CA LEU A 463 8.32 -16.74 0.02
C LEU A 463 9.29 -16.13 -1.01
N ILE A 464 10.40 -15.54 -0.56
CA ILE A 464 11.44 -14.99 -1.44
C ILE A 464 12.17 -16.10 -2.23
N GLU A 465 12.21 -17.32 -1.72
CA GLU A 465 12.73 -18.50 -2.44
C GLU A 465 11.75 -19.05 -3.49
N GLN A 466 10.43 -18.97 -3.24
CA GLN A 466 9.40 -19.50 -4.13
C GLN A 466 9.00 -18.53 -5.24
N ALA A 467 8.97 -17.22 -4.97
CA ALA A 467 8.48 -16.19 -5.88
C ALA A 467 9.52 -15.09 -6.19
N GLY A 468 10.69 -15.10 -5.56
CA GLY A 468 11.64 -13.97 -5.65
C GLY A 468 11.17 -12.76 -4.86
N TYR A 469 11.74 -11.58 -5.16
CA TYR A 469 11.36 -10.33 -4.51
C TYR A 469 10.55 -9.43 -5.44
N GLU A 470 9.23 -9.61 -5.39
CA GLU A 470 8.22 -8.87 -6.13
C GLU A 470 7.40 -7.99 -5.17
N PRO A 471 7.96 -6.86 -4.67
CA PRO A 471 7.26 -5.98 -3.73
C PRO A 471 6.00 -5.36 -4.33
N GLU A 472 5.90 -5.25 -5.66
CA GLU A 472 4.70 -4.79 -6.37
C GLU A 472 3.50 -5.74 -6.22
N ALA A 473 3.73 -7.00 -5.86
CA ALA A 473 2.69 -8.02 -5.71
C ALA A 473 1.84 -7.87 -4.43
N PHE A 474 2.33 -7.10 -3.45
CA PHE A 474 1.78 -7.02 -2.11
C PHE A 474 1.60 -5.54 -1.68
N PRO A 475 0.46 -5.13 -1.09
CA PRO A 475 0.23 -3.74 -0.68
C PRO A 475 1.25 -3.19 0.33
N ASP A 476 1.90 -4.07 1.10
CA ASP A 476 2.96 -3.79 2.08
C ASP A 476 4.33 -4.32 1.61
N GLY A 477 4.51 -4.66 0.32
CA GLY A 477 5.58 -5.51 -0.17
C GLY A 477 7.00 -4.93 -0.12
N TYR A 478 7.14 -3.60 -0.28
CA TYR A 478 8.43 -2.92 -0.25
C TYR A 478 9.08 -2.97 1.14
N VAL A 479 10.41 -3.05 1.20
CA VAL A 479 11.14 -2.64 2.41
C VAL A 479 11.09 -1.11 2.47
N GLU A 480 10.61 -0.57 3.59
CA GLU A 480 10.50 0.88 3.79
C GLU A 480 11.66 1.43 4.62
N GLY A 481 12.00 2.69 4.40
CA GLY A 481 13.06 3.36 5.14
C GLY A 481 13.23 4.83 4.77
N TYR A 482 14.43 5.33 5.04
CA TYR A 482 14.88 6.68 4.68
C TYR A 482 16.40 6.68 4.44
N LEU A 483 16.89 7.70 3.74
CA LEU A 483 18.30 7.88 3.45
C LEU A 483 18.97 8.78 4.49
N LEU A 484 20.10 8.33 5.03
CA LEU A 484 21.09 9.21 5.65
C LEU A 484 22.17 9.53 4.61
N VAL A 485 22.47 10.80 4.38
CA VAL A 485 23.46 11.25 3.39
C VAL A 485 24.52 12.12 4.08
N ASN A 486 25.78 11.70 3.98
CA ASN A 486 26.94 12.34 4.58
C ASN A 486 27.39 13.57 3.78
N ASP A 487 28.35 14.33 4.29
CA ASP A 487 28.89 15.54 3.63
C ASP A 487 29.80 15.23 2.42
N ASP A 488 30.04 13.94 2.12
CA ASP A 488 30.77 13.41 0.96
C ASP A 488 29.87 12.64 -0.03
N ASP A 489 28.54 12.85 0.07
CA ASP A 489 27.46 12.14 -0.63
C ASP A 489 27.45 10.59 -0.48
N SER A 490 28.32 10.02 0.36
CA SER A 490 28.15 8.64 0.80
C SER A 490 26.88 8.52 1.65
N TYR A 491 26.21 7.36 1.59
CA TYR A 491 24.89 7.21 2.19
C TYR A 491 24.68 5.86 2.88
N ARG A 492 23.58 5.79 3.63
CA ARG A 492 22.99 4.59 4.23
C ARG A 492 21.47 4.62 4.04
N PHE A 493 20.87 3.45 3.87
CA PHE A 493 19.42 3.30 3.92
C PHE A 493 19.03 2.65 5.25
N VAL A 494 18.29 3.37 6.07
CA VAL A 494 17.84 2.90 7.39
C VAL A 494 16.49 2.24 7.24
N VAL A 495 16.46 0.92 7.43
CA VAL A 495 15.26 0.08 7.32
C VAL A 495 14.30 0.40 8.46
N ALA A 496 13.18 1.02 8.11
CA ALA A 496 12.10 1.37 9.02
C ALA A 496 11.07 0.23 9.15
N GLU A 497 10.66 -0.38 8.04
CA GLU A 497 9.72 -1.51 8.00
C GLU A 497 10.22 -2.59 7.01
N GLY A 498 9.82 -3.85 7.21
CA GLY A 498 10.23 -4.96 6.33
C GLY A 498 11.57 -5.62 6.66
N GLN A 499 12.09 -5.44 7.89
CA GLN A 499 13.34 -6.03 8.39
C GLN A 499 13.47 -7.55 8.12
N HIS A 500 12.38 -8.33 8.24
CA HIS A 500 12.38 -9.77 7.94
C HIS A 500 12.65 -10.06 6.45
N ARG A 501 12.12 -9.24 5.54
CA ARG A 501 12.42 -9.34 4.11
C ARG A 501 13.88 -8.98 3.85
N MET A 502 14.38 -7.89 4.42
CA MET A 502 15.79 -7.49 4.24
C MET A 502 16.77 -8.59 4.72
N ALA A 503 16.50 -9.21 5.87
CA ALA A 503 17.27 -10.36 6.35
C ALA A 503 17.21 -11.57 5.40
N ALA A 504 16.03 -11.90 4.88
CA ALA A 504 15.87 -12.99 3.91
C ALA A 504 16.57 -12.69 2.56
N LEU A 505 16.50 -11.45 2.06
CA LEU A 505 17.20 -11.00 0.85
C LEU A 505 18.72 -11.13 1.00
N ALA A 506 19.26 -10.78 2.18
CA ALA A 506 20.67 -10.98 2.51
C ALA A 506 21.06 -12.47 2.48
N VAL A 507 20.26 -13.36 3.09
CA VAL A 507 20.47 -14.82 3.03
C VAL A 507 20.41 -15.35 1.59
N LYS A 508 19.51 -14.82 0.76
CA LYS A 508 19.44 -15.11 -0.69
C LYS A 508 20.46 -14.35 -1.53
N ASN A 509 21.45 -13.72 -0.91
CA ASN A 509 22.61 -13.10 -1.55
C ASN A 509 22.30 -11.95 -2.53
N TYR A 510 21.12 -11.31 -2.43
CA TYR A 510 20.74 -10.14 -3.22
C TYR A 510 21.79 -9.03 -3.05
N LYS A 511 22.14 -8.36 -4.16
CA LYS A 511 23.13 -7.26 -4.16
C LYS A 511 22.48 -5.89 -4.06
N GLU A 512 21.25 -5.77 -4.55
CA GLU A 512 20.44 -4.56 -4.52
C GLU A 512 19.01 -4.92 -4.11
N VAL A 513 18.31 -3.94 -3.54
CA VAL A 513 16.91 -4.07 -3.09
C VAL A 513 16.11 -2.91 -3.64
N ARG A 514 14.93 -3.21 -4.21
CA ARG A 514 13.88 -2.21 -4.47
C ARG A 514 13.25 -1.80 -3.14
N VAL A 515 13.43 -0.56 -2.75
CA VAL A 515 12.97 0.01 -1.48
C VAL A 515 12.01 1.17 -1.73
N LYS A 516 11.26 1.56 -0.69
CA LYS A 516 10.41 2.75 -0.71
C LYS A 516 10.72 3.68 0.46
N PHE A 517 10.52 4.99 0.28
CA PHE A 517 10.41 5.88 1.43
C PHE A 517 9.20 5.52 2.31
N SER A 518 9.39 5.50 3.62
CA SER A 518 8.29 5.19 4.55
C SER A 518 7.25 6.33 4.53
N PRO A 519 5.95 6.06 4.33
CA PRO A 519 4.92 7.08 4.17
C PRO A 519 4.49 7.62 5.54
N SER A 520 5.42 8.27 6.24
CA SER A 520 5.26 8.67 7.64
C SER A 520 5.89 10.03 7.89
N ASP A 521 5.06 11.02 8.18
CA ASP A 521 5.44 12.43 8.28
C ASP A 521 6.55 12.69 9.32
N TYR A 522 6.58 11.87 10.38
CA TYR A 522 7.62 11.85 11.43
C TYR A 522 8.99 11.29 10.99
N ARG A 523 9.13 10.80 9.74
CA ARG A 523 10.33 10.20 9.14
C ARG A 523 10.65 10.96 7.85
N PRO A 524 11.59 11.93 7.84
CA PRO A 524 12.01 12.58 6.61
C PRO A 524 12.57 11.56 5.60
N ASN A 525 12.27 11.72 4.31
CA ASN A 525 12.76 10.81 3.27
C ASN A 525 14.29 10.78 3.20
N ILE A 526 14.92 11.96 3.26
CA ILE A 526 16.36 12.15 3.15
C ILE A 526 16.82 13.06 4.29
N ILE A 527 17.86 12.63 5.02
CA ILE A 527 18.47 13.36 6.12
C ILE A 527 19.93 13.62 5.76
N ARG A 528 20.25 14.87 5.41
CA ARG A 528 21.61 15.32 5.10
C ARG A 528 22.35 15.74 6.37
N ARG A 529 23.62 15.37 6.49
CA ARG A 529 24.48 15.61 7.68
C ARG A 529 24.68 17.09 8.01
N GLN A 530 25.04 17.89 7.00
CA GLN A 530 25.14 19.36 7.08
C GLN A 530 23.90 20.02 7.72
N ASP A 531 22.71 19.44 7.50
CA ASP A 531 21.42 19.98 7.93
C ASP A 531 21.06 19.67 9.40
N VAL A 532 22.01 19.20 10.22
CA VAL A 532 21.81 18.93 11.66
C VAL A 532 21.15 20.07 12.46
N LYS A 533 21.29 21.34 12.03
CA LYS A 533 20.58 22.48 12.65
C LYS A 533 19.06 22.50 12.40
N LYS A 534 18.57 21.75 11.40
CA LYS A 534 17.17 21.63 10.99
C LYS A 534 16.48 20.38 11.54
N TRP A 535 17.21 19.45 12.15
CA TRP A 535 16.64 18.20 12.64
C TRP A 535 15.71 18.44 13.84
N PRO A 536 14.48 17.87 13.88
CA PRO A 536 13.47 18.20 14.89
C PRO A 536 13.95 18.17 16.34
N LEU A 537 14.67 17.12 16.74
CA LEU A 537 15.12 16.98 18.13
C LEU A 537 16.38 17.79 18.47
N VAL A 538 17.04 18.37 17.45
CA VAL A 538 18.10 19.37 17.64
C VAL A 538 17.50 20.76 17.78
N GLN A 539 16.44 21.06 17.02
CA GLN A 539 15.70 22.32 17.14
C GLN A 539 14.96 22.46 18.47
N SER A 540 14.36 21.39 18.99
CA SER A 540 13.75 21.37 20.33
C SER A 540 14.77 21.31 21.49
N GLY A 541 16.07 21.21 21.19
CA GLY A 541 17.14 21.17 22.18
C GLY A 541 17.34 19.84 22.91
N MET A 542 16.53 18.81 22.62
CA MET A 542 16.70 17.47 23.20
C MET A 542 18.07 16.85 22.86
N TYR A 543 18.58 17.07 21.65
CA TYR A 543 19.93 16.72 21.24
C TYR A 543 20.77 17.97 20.99
N SER A 544 21.91 18.09 21.67
CA SER A 544 22.95 19.04 21.23
C SER A 544 23.48 18.65 19.85
N ARG A 545 23.88 19.63 19.03
CA ARG A 545 24.46 19.38 17.68
C ARG A 545 25.58 18.32 17.71
N LYS A 546 26.43 18.32 18.75
CA LYS A 546 27.52 17.35 18.92
C LYS A 546 27.01 15.93 19.22
N ALA A 547 25.97 15.78 20.03
CA ALA A 547 25.35 14.49 20.31
C ALA A 547 24.59 13.96 19.08
N ALA A 548 23.87 14.83 18.37
CA ALA A 548 23.16 14.48 17.14
C ALA A 548 24.10 14.01 16.02
N LEU A 549 25.20 14.74 15.77
CA LEU A 549 26.22 14.31 14.83
C LEU A 549 26.85 12.98 15.25
N LYS A 550 27.20 12.77 16.53
CA LYS A 550 27.74 11.47 16.98
C LYS A 550 26.75 10.32 16.71
N VAL A 551 25.44 10.54 16.85
CA VAL A 551 24.41 9.54 16.54
C VAL A 551 24.27 9.30 15.03
N PHE A 552 24.40 10.35 14.19
CA PHE A 552 24.39 10.22 12.73
C PHE A 552 25.63 9.49 12.20
N ASP A 553 26.81 9.98 12.59
CA ASP A 553 28.13 9.49 12.15
C ASP A 553 28.28 8.00 12.45
N ARG A 554 27.68 7.53 13.56
CA ARG A 554 27.65 6.12 13.95
C ARG A 554 27.08 5.20 12.85
N PHE A 555 26.12 5.64 12.02
CA PHE A 555 25.58 4.84 10.92
C PHE A 555 26.60 4.57 9.79
N PHE A 556 27.70 5.32 9.77
CA PHE A 556 28.75 5.23 8.74
C PHE A 556 29.99 4.43 9.20
N GLU A 557 30.12 4.15 10.50
CA GLU A 557 31.17 3.36 11.18
C GLU A 557 30.97 1.82 11.12
#